data_AF-A0A541C286-F1
#
_entry.id   AF-A0A541C286-F1
#
_cell.length_a   1.000
_cell.length_b   1.000
_cell.length_c   1.000
_cell.angle_alpha   90.00
_cell.angle_beta   90.00
_cell.angle_gamma   90.00
#
_symmetry.space_group_name_H-M   'P 1'
#
loop_
_entity.id
_entity.type
_entity.pdbx_description
1 polymer ?
#
loop_
_entity_poly.entity_id
_entity_poly.type
_entity_poly.pdbx_seq_one_letter_code
_entity_poly.pdbx_strand_id
1 'polypeptide(L)'
;MRPASLPAGQGAALAFPPGSAALPAEMRAVVARFAAGRGTAVVRVTGYRDTEGGDLALALARAQAVAQALRVAGTPAEAIELAAEPRPGPAGRGAEMRLVYSP
;
A
#
# COMPACT_ATOMS: atom_id res chain seq x y z
N MET A 1 -21.20 -5.48 15.06
CA MET A 1 -20.54 -6.49 14.19
C MET A 1 -19.10 -6.06 13.97
N ARG A 2 -18.11 -6.88 14.34
CA ARG A 2 -16.72 -6.61 13.97
C ARG A 2 -16.58 -6.92 12.47
N PRO A 3 -15.93 -6.07 11.66
CA PRO A 3 -15.68 -6.40 10.26
C PRO A 3 -14.90 -7.72 10.18
N ALA A 4 -15.26 -8.57 9.22
CA ALA A 4 -14.54 -9.82 8.99
C ALA A 4 -13.08 -9.49 8.66
N SER A 5 -12.16 -10.14 9.37
CA SER A 5 -10.72 -10.00 9.15
C SER A 5 -10.34 -10.59 7.79
N LEU A 6 -9.49 -9.87 7.04
CA LEU A 6 -8.96 -10.32 5.77
C LEU A 6 -8.00 -11.51 6.00
N PRO A 7 -8.04 -12.56 5.18
CA PRO A 7 -7.09 -13.66 5.25
C PRO A 7 -5.64 -13.18 5.04
N ALA A 8 -4.70 -13.88 5.69
CA ALA A 8 -3.26 -13.67 5.48
C ALA A 8 -2.89 -13.84 3.99
N GLY A 9 -1.95 -13.04 3.51
CA GLY A 9 -1.58 -13.00 2.09
C GLY A 9 -2.53 -12.19 1.21
N GLN A 10 -3.68 -11.73 1.71
CA GLN A 10 -4.53 -10.82 0.95
C GLN A 10 -3.82 -9.49 0.70
N GLY A 11 -3.94 -9.00 -0.53
CA GLY A 11 -3.38 -7.73 -0.95
C GLY A 11 -4.34 -6.87 -1.76
N ALA A 12 -3.95 -5.62 -1.94
CA ALA A 12 -4.67 -4.65 -2.76
C ALA A 12 -3.66 -3.85 -3.60
N ALA A 13 -3.93 -3.77 -4.90
CA ALA A 13 -3.19 -2.91 -5.81
C ALA A 13 -3.74 -1.49 -5.76
N LEU A 14 -2.85 -0.50 -5.78
CA LEU A 14 -3.21 0.92 -5.74
C LEU A 14 -2.70 1.61 -7.00
N ALA A 15 -3.62 2.23 -7.72
CA ALA A 15 -3.30 3.00 -8.90
C ALA A 15 -2.80 4.41 -8.53
N PHE A 16 -1.80 4.87 -9.26
CA PHE A 16 -1.28 6.23 -9.15
C PHE A 16 -1.23 6.85 -10.54
N PRO A 17 -1.45 8.17 -10.65
CA PRO A 17 -1.14 8.88 -11.89
C PRO A 17 0.36 8.74 -12.22
N PRO A 18 0.72 8.69 -13.51
CA PRO A 18 2.12 8.67 -13.94
C PRO A 18 2.91 9.84 -13.34
N GLY A 19 4.13 9.57 -12.88
CA GLY A 19 5.04 10.55 -12.26
C GLY A 19 4.60 11.07 -10.88
N SER A 20 3.48 10.58 -10.34
CA SER A 20 2.90 11.11 -9.11
C SER A 20 3.00 10.13 -7.94
N ALA A 21 3.31 10.68 -6.77
CA ALA A 21 3.19 10.00 -5.47
C ALA A 21 1.90 10.40 -4.72
N ALA A 22 1.04 11.21 -5.33
CA ALA A 22 -0.23 11.61 -4.72
C ALA A 22 -1.22 10.45 -4.78
N LEU A 23 -1.59 9.92 -3.62
CA LEU A 23 -2.59 8.85 -3.51
C LEU A 23 -4.00 9.40 -3.84
N PRO A 24 -4.65 8.92 -4.92
CA PRO A 24 -5.98 9.38 -5.31
C PRO A 24 -7.03 9.13 -4.22
N ALA A 25 -8.06 9.98 -4.14
CA ALA A 25 -9.11 9.88 -3.12
C ALA A 25 -9.82 8.51 -3.14
N GLU A 26 -10.08 7.97 -4.33
CA GLU A 26 -10.66 6.63 -4.50
C GLU A 26 -9.79 5.54 -3.88
N MET A 27 -8.46 5.65 -4.03
CA MET A 27 -7.51 4.71 -3.45
C MET A 27 -7.42 4.86 -1.93
N ARG A 28 -7.65 6.06 -1.37
CA ARG A 28 -7.74 6.24 0.10
C ARG A 28 -8.89 5.44 0.69
N ALA A 29 -10.02 5.32 -0.01
CA ALA A 29 -11.14 4.48 0.43
C ALA A 29 -10.76 2.98 0.43
N VAL A 30 -10.00 2.53 -0.58
CA VAL A 30 -9.44 1.16 -0.62
C VAL A 30 -8.51 0.93 0.57
N VAL A 31 -7.59 1.86 0.84
CA VAL A 31 -6.67 1.80 1.99
C VAL A 31 -7.43 1.75 3.32
N ALA A 32 -8.46 2.59 3.50
CA ALA A 32 -9.26 2.59 4.72
C ALA A 32 -10.00 1.25 4.94
N ARG A 33 -10.59 0.69 3.88
CA ARG A 33 -11.26 -0.63 3.95
C ARG A 33 -10.26 -1.75 4.25
N PHE A 34 -9.07 -1.70 3.65
CA PHE A 34 -8.00 -2.65 3.91
C PHE A 34 -7.52 -2.58 5.37
N ALA A 35 -7.28 -1.37 5.89
CA ALA A 35 -6.88 -1.15 7.29
C ALA A 35 -7.93 -1.70 8.27
N ALA A 36 -9.22 -1.42 8.04
CA ALA A 36 -10.30 -1.92 8.87
C ALA A 36 -10.40 -3.46 8.87
N GLY A 37 -10.01 -4.11 7.76
CA GLY A 37 -10.01 -5.55 7.61
C GLY A 37 -8.72 -6.25 8.09
N ARG A 38 -7.62 -5.53 8.36
CA ARG A 38 -6.33 -6.16 8.68
C ARG A 38 -6.33 -6.92 10.02
N GLY A 39 -7.17 -6.50 10.97
CA GLY A 39 -7.06 -6.92 12.37
C GLY A 39 -5.72 -6.50 12.97
N THR A 40 -4.94 -7.48 13.45
CA THR A 40 -3.59 -7.28 14.03
C THR A 40 -2.47 -7.51 13.02
N ALA A 41 -2.78 -7.92 11.79
CA ALA A 41 -1.80 -8.39 10.82
C ALA A 41 -0.91 -7.27 10.26
N VAL A 42 0.40 -7.50 10.16
CA VAL A 42 1.37 -6.54 9.58
C VAL A 42 1.08 -6.32 8.10
N VAL A 43 1.13 -5.06 7.69
CA VAL A 43 0.91 -4.64 6.30
C VAL A 43 2.25 -4.30 5.67
N ARG A 44 2.64 -5.06 4.64
CA ARG A 44 3.73 -4.64 3.74
C ARG A 44 3.16 -3.77 2.64
N VAL A 45 3.77 -2.61 2.46
CA VAL A 45 3.47 -1.66 1.40
C VAL A 45 4.66 -1.60 0.46
N THR A 46 4.47 -2.04 -0.77
CA THR A 46 5.49 -1.99 -1.81
C THR A 46 5.12 -0.92 -2.82
N GLY A 47 5.97 0.08 -3.00
CA GLY A 47 5.83 1.06 -4.08
C GLY A 47 6.53 0.59 -5.36
N TYR A 48 6.00 1.02 -6.50
CA TYR A 48 6.50 0.69 -7.83
C TYR A 48 6.79 1.95 -8.65
N ARG A 49 7.78 1.83 -9.54
CA ARG A 49 8.06 2.81 -10.59
C ARG A 49 7.14 2.62 -11.80
N ASP A 50 7.01 3.66 -12.62
CA ASP A 50 6.16 3.63 -13.83
C ASP A 50 6.80 2.88 -14.99
N THR A 51 8.12 2.99 -15.13
CA THR A 51 8.88 2.44 -16.26
C THR A 51 10.15 1.75 -15.80
N GLU A 52 10.67 0.87 -16.64
CA GLU A 52 11.98 0.27 -16.40
C GLU A 52 13.07 1.34 -16.47
N GLY A 53 14.03 1.31 -15.54
CA GLY A 53 14.99 2.40 -15.33
C GLY A 53 14.43 3.65 -14.62
N GLY A 54 13.13 3.69 -14.31
CA GLY A 54 12.50 4.79 -13.59
C GLY A 54 12.97 4.96 -12.15
N ASP A 55 12.67 6.12 -11.58
CA ASP A 55 13.16 6.59 -10.28
C ASP A 55 12.63 5.75 -9.10
N LEU A 56 13.56 5.21 -8.32
CA LEU A 56 13.26 4.49 -7.06
C LEU A 56 12.73 5.42 -5.98
N ALA A 57 13.08 6.71 -6.00
CA ALA A 57 12.56 7.69 -5.05
C ALA A 57 11.04 7.88 -5.25
N LEU A 58 10.55 7.85 -6.49
CA LEU A 58 9.10 7.86 -6.79
C LEU A 58 8.40 6.62 -6.20
N ALA A 59 8.99 5.44 -6.37
CA ALA A 59 8.45 4.20 -5.80
C ALA A 59 8.37 4.29 -4.27
N LEU A 60 9.45 4.74 -3.61
CA LEU A 60 9.45 4.93 -2.15
C LEU A 60 8.43 5.99 -1.71
N ALA A 61 8.32 7.12 -2.41
CA ALA A 61 7.37 8.17 -2.10
C ALA A 61 5.92 7.67 -2.18
N ARG A 62 5.60 6.82 -3.16
CA ARG A 62 4.28 6.15 -3.28
C ARG A 62 4.02 5.23 -2.09
N ALA A 63 5.00 4.42 -1.70
CA ALA A 63 4.87 3.56 -0.52
C ALA A 63 4.63 4.39 0.76
N GLN A 64 5.36 5.49 0.93
CA GLN A 64 5.18 6.43 2.04
C GLN A 64 3.79 7.08 2.06
N ALA A 65 3.26 7.48 0.89
CA ALA A 65 1.92 8.04 0.78
C ALA A 65 0.84 7.05 1.22
N VAL A 66 0.98 5.78 0.84
CA VAL A 66 0.08 4.70 1.27
C VAL A 66 0.22 4.45 2.78
N ALA A 67 1.45 4.40 3.31
CA ALA A 67 1.67 4.25 4.75
C ALA A 67 1.08 5.41 5.57
N GLN A 68 1.15 6.64 5.07
CA GLN A 68 0.47 7.78 5.70
C GLN A 68 -1.05 7.58 5.70
N ALA A 69 -1.63 7.11 4.60
CA ALA A 69 -3.06 6.82 4.54
C ALA A 69 -3.48 5.68 5.47
N LEU A 70 -2.66 4.63 5.61
CA LEU A 70 -2.87 3.55 6.58
C LEU A 70 -2.83 4.07 8.02
N ARG A 71 -1.89 4.95 8.35
CA ARG A 71 -1.79 5.59 9.67
C ARG A 71 -3.01 6.46 9.98
N VAL A 72 -3.47 7.27 9.02
CA VAL A 72 -4.72 8.05 9.15
C VAL A 72 -5.94 7.14 9.34
N ALA A 73 -5.94 5.94 8.74
CA ALA A 73 -6.97 4.93 8.93
C ALA A 73 -6.82 4.10 10.23
N GLY A 74 -5.86 4.43 11.10
CA GLY A 74 -5.68 3.79 12.41
C GLY A 74 -4.72 2.59 12.43
N THR A 75 -3.93 2.38 11.37
CA THR A 75 -2.88 1.35 11.38
C THR A 75 -1.65 1.88 12.15
N PRO A 76 -1.14 1.18 13.18
CA PRO A 76 0.06 1.57 13.90
C PRO A 76 1.28 1.59 12.97
N ALA A 77 2.21 2.51 13.20
CA ALA A 77 3.39 2.69 12.35
C ALA A 77 4.30 1.46 12.38
N GLU A 78 4.45 0.82 13.54
CA GLU A 78 5.21 -0.40 13.77
C GLU A 78 4.66 -1.63 13.04
N ALA A 79 3.41 -1.56 12.58
CA ALA A 79 2.76 -2.64 11.84
C ALA A 79 2.70 -2.38 10.33
N ILE A 80 3.48 -1.40 9.85
CA ILE A 80 3.63 -1.06 8.44
C ILE A 80 5.08 -1.28 8.02
N GLU A 81 5.31 -2.21 7.11
CA GLU A 81 6.60 -2.37 6.44
C GLU A 81 6.58 -1.62 5.11
N LEU A 82 7.62 -0.81 4.86
CA LEU A 82 7.81 -0.12 3.59
C LEU A 82 8.83 -0.84 2.72
N ALA A 83 8.51 -1.02 1.45
CA ALA A 83 9.41 -1.48 0.42
C ALA A 83 9.24 -0.64 -0.86
N ALA A 84 10.29 -0.58 -1.66
CA ALA A 84 10.26 -0.01 -3.00
C ALA A 84 10.87 -1.05 -3.95
N GLU A 85 10.13 -1.44 -4.98
CA GLU A 85 10.58 -2.47 -5.89
C GLU A 85 11.29 -1.83 -7.09
N PRO A 86 12.46 -2.34 -7.50
CA PRO A 86 13.15 -1.88 -8.69
C PRO A 86 12.49 -2.36 -9.98
N ARG A 87 11.33 -3.02 -9.92
CA ARG A 87 10.57 -3.42 -11.11
C ARG A 87 9.39 -2.48 -11.32
N PRO A 88 9.04 -2.16 -12.57
CA PRO A 88 7.79 -1.49 -12.85
C PRO A 88 6.61 -2.28 -12.27
N GLY A 89 5.62 -1.58 -11.75
CA GLY A 89 4.38 -2.21 -11.31
C GLY A 89 3.63 -2.77 -12.52
N PRO A 90 2.71 -3.74 -12.34
CA PRO A 90 1.78 -4.12 -13.39
C PRO A 90 1.03 -2.87 -13.89
N ALA A 91 0.69 -2.80 -15.18
CA ALA A 91 0.16 -1.60 -15.84
C ALA A 91 -0.85 -0.82 -14.97
N GLY A 92 -0.52 0.44 -14.68
CA GLY A 92 -1.35 1.35 -13.88
C GLY A 92 -1.24 1.22 -12.36
N ARG A 93 -0.37 0.36 -11.82
CA ARG A 93 -0.18 0.18 -10.37
C ARG A 93 1.09 0.88 -9.88
N GLY A 94 0.91 1.85 -8.98
CA GLY A 94 2.02 2.56 -8.35
C GLY A 94 2.39 2.01 -6.97
N ALA A 95 1.53 1.20 -6.35
CA ALA A 95 1.84 0.49 -5.11
C ALA A 95 0.98 -0.77 -4.92
N GLU A 96 1.40 -1.66 -4.03
CA GLU A 96 0.64 -2.80 -3.51
C GLU A 96 0.70 -2.81 -1.98
N MET A 97 -0.41 -3.16 -1.33
CA MET A 97 -0.46 -3.53 0.07
C MET A 97 -0.66 -5.03 0.18
N ARG A 98 -0.02 -5.69 1.14
CA ARG A 98 -0.21 -7.12 1.42
C ARG A 98 -0.12 -7.41 2.92
N LEU A 99 -0.99 -8.30 3.40
CA LEU A 99 -0.88 -8.86 4.75
C LEU A 99 0.21 -9.93 4.77
N VAL A 100 1.29 -9.68 5.50
CA VAL A 100 2.47 -10.57 5.54
C VAL A 100 2.47 -11.52 6.72
N TYR A 101 1.81 -11.16 7.83
CA TYR A 101 1.68 -12.04 9.00
C TYR A 101 0.53 -11.59 9.90
N SER A 102 -0.26 -12.54 10.42
CA SER A 102 -1.02 -12.38 11.67
C SER A 102 -0.37 -13.31 12.68
N PRO A 103 0.06 -12.83 13.87
CA PRO A 103 0.30 -13.76 14.98
C PRO A 103 -0.99 -14.53 15.33
#